data_AF-A0A1H8GXU7-F1
#
_entry.id   AF-A0A1H8GXU7-F1
#
_cell.length_a   1.000
_cell.length_b   1.000
_cell.length_c   1.000
_cell.angle_alpha   90.00
_cell.angle_beta   90.00
_cell.angle_gamma   90.00
#
_symmetry.space_group_name_H-M   'P 1'
#
loop_
_entity.id
_entity.type
_entity.pdbx_description
1 polymer ?
#
loop_
_entity_poly.entity_id
_entity_poly.type
_entity_poly.pdbx_seq_one_letter_code
_entity_poly.pdbx_strand_id
1 'polypeptide(L)'
;MFIDEIETAFNTTVNSGIGLNHSLCHGDFGNLDFLFQSLEILRESYYINKYKEILSKVMVSTKNGWLCGTPLNIETPGLMTGLAGIGYGMLRLFAPDKVPSVLSLEFVS
;
A
#
# COMPACT_ATOMS: atom_id res chain seq x y z
N MET A 1 -18.52 -2.38 15.71
CA MET A 1 -17.65 -3.52 16.06
C MET A 1 -16.62 -3.79 14.97
N PHE A 2 -16.99 -4.21 13.75
CA PHE A 2 -16.00 -4.38 12.67
C PHE A 2 -15.51 -3.06 12.02
N ILE A 3 -16.39 -2.05 11.89
CA ILE A 3 -16.02 -0.76 11.29
C ILE A 3 -15.00 -0.03 12.18
N ASP A 4 -15.22 0.02 13.50
CA ASP A 4 -14.32 0.68 14.45
C ASP A 4 -12.89 0.09 14.42
N GLU A 5 -12.77 -1.23 14.18
CA GLU A 5 -11.47 -1.90 14.01
C GLU A 5 -10.79 -1.49 12.71
N ILE A 6 -11.54 -1.39 11.61
CA ILE A 6 -11.01 -0.92 10.32
C ILE A 6 -10.58 0.55 10.42
N GLU A 7 -11.36 1.40 11.09
CA GLU A 7 -10.98 2.80 11.33
C GLU A 7 -9.70 2.90 12.17
N THR A 8 -9.59 2.09 13.23
CA THR A 8 -8.40 2.03 14.08
C THR A 8 -7.19 1.56 13.28
N ALA A 9 -7.34 0.52 12.45
CA ALA A 9 -6.28 0.00 11.60
C ALA A 9 -5.87 1.01 10.52
N PHE A 10 -6.85 1.68 9.90
CA PHE A 10 -6.61 2.76 8.93
C PHE A 10 -5.78 3.88 9.54
N ASN A 11 -6.23 4.41 10.68
CA ASN A 11 -5.57 5.52 11.35
C ASN A 11 -4.17 5.14 11.85
N THR A 12 -4.01 3.93 12.39
CA THR A 12 -2.69 3.40 12.78
C THR A 12 -1.74 3.32 11.59
N THR A 13 -2.22 2.79 10.46
CA THR A 13 -1.42 2.64 9.24
C THR A 13 -1.01 4.00 8.68
N VAL A 14 -1.93 4.97 8.63
CA VAL A 14 -1.65 6.34 8.20
C VAL A 14 -0.60 7.02 9.10
N ASN A 15 -0.70 6.82 10.42
CA ASN A 15 0.15 7.51 11.39
C ASN A 15 1.53 6.86 11.57
N SER A 16 1.69 5.58 11.25
CA SER A 16 2.90 4.83 11.63
C SER A 16 3.40 3.84 10.57
N GLY A 17 2.64 3.58 9.51
CA GLY A 17 2.98 2.57 8.48
C GLY A 17 3.68 3.11 7.24
N ILE A 18 3.83 4.42 7.08
CA ILE A 18 4.28 5.02 5.81
C ILE A 18 5.68 5.65 5.94
N GLY A 19 6.52 5.44 4.93
CA GLY A 19 7.80 6.10 4.72
C GLY A 19 9.04 5.25 5.00
N LEU A 20 8.89 3.96 5.30
CA LEU A 20 10.03 3.08 5.64
C LEU A 20 10.73 2.51 4.40
N ASN A 21 9.97 1.93 3.49
CA ASN A 21 10.42 1.33 2.24
C ASN A 21 9.20 1.17 1.31
N HIS A 22 9.41 0.82 0.05
CA HIS A 22 8.37 0.70 -0.98
C HIS A 22 7.87 -0.75 -1.17
N SER A 23 8.29 -1.72 -0.36
CA SER A 23 7.91 -3.12 -0.59
C SER A 23 6.44 -3.42 -0.28
N LEU A 24 5.97 -4.60 -0.70
CA LEU A 24 4.61 -5.08 -0.42
C LEU A 24 4.49 -5.71 0.98
N CYS A 25 5.54 -6.33 1.51
CA CYS A 25 5.46 -7.13 2.73
C CYS A 25 5.35 -6.28 4.01
N HIS A 26 6.12 -5.20 4.09
CA HIS A 26 6.19 -4.30 5.25
C HIS A 26 6.60 -2.89 4.80
N GLY A 27 6.00 -2.44 3.70
CA GLY A 27 6.32 -1.18 3.06
C GLY A 27 5.09 -0.44 2.57
N ASP A 28 5.36 0.72 1.96
CA ASP A 28 4.38 1.72 1.57
C ASP A 28 3.34 1.16 0.60
N PHE A 29 3.75 0.35 -0.38
CA PHE A 29 2.82 -0.19 -1.36
C PHE A 29 1.90 -1.28 -0.78
N GLY A 30 2.37 -2.06 0.20
CA GLY A 30 1.50 -2.98 0.93
C GLY A 30 0.48 -2.24 1.79
N ASN A 31 0.93 -1.21 2.51
CA ASN A 31 0.04 -0.37 3.31
C ASN A 31 -0.95 0.41 2.45
N LEU A 32 -0.54 0.92 1.28
CA LEU A 32 -1.44 1.58 0.34
C LEU A 32 -2.53 0.66 -0.19
N ASP A 33 -2.22 -0.62 -0.48
CA ASP A 33 -3.22 -1.58 -0.94
C ASP A 33 -4.25 -1.90 0.16
N PHE A 34 -3.83 -2.01 1.42
CA PHE A 34 -4.75 -2.09 2.56
C PHE A 34 -5.63 -0.82 2.69
N LEU A 35 -5.01 0.36 2.68
CA LEU A 35 -5.73 1.63 2.80
C LEU A 35 -6.75 1.78 1.66
N PHE A 36 -6.40 1.39 0.43
CA PHE A 36 -7.31 1.40 -0.71
C PHE A 36 -8.53 0.48 -0.49
N GLN A 37 -8.32 -0.77 -0.07
CA GLN A 37 -9.40 -1.73 0.19
C GLN A 37 -10.35 -1.25 1.30
N SER A 38 -9.81 -0.62 2.35
CA SER A 38 -10.64 -0.10 3.45
C SER A 38 -11.67 0.96 3.00
N LEU A 39 -11.41 1.67 1.88
CA LEU A 39 -12.30 2.71 1.36
C LEU A 39 -13.64 2.12 0.89
N GLU A 40 -13.67 0.86 0.48
CA GLU A 40 -14.91 0.17 0.09
C GLU A 40 -15.85 -0.06 1.28
N ILE A 41 -15.32 -0.08 2.50
CA ILE A 41 -16.09 -0.28 3.73
C ILE A 41 -16.40 1.06 4.38
N LEU A 42 -15.40 1.92 4.55
CA LEU A 42 -15.54 3.20 5.26
C LEU A 42 -16.34 4.23 4.46
N ARG A 43 -16.16 4.32 3.14
CA ARG A 43 -16.93 5.16 2.18
C ARG A 43 -17.10 6.65 2.52
N GLU A 44 -16.38 7.20 3.49
CA GLU A 44 -16.43 8.62 3.82
C GLU A 44 -15.35 9.45 3.13
N SER A 45 -15.67 10.71 2.83
CA SER A 45 -14.76 11.65 2.16
C SER A 45 -13.46 11.89 2.94
N TYR A 46 -13.52 11.82 4.27
CA TYR A 46 -12.35 11.91 5.14
C TYR A 46 -11.29 10.86 4.78
N TYR A 47 -11.66 9.58 4.76
CA TYR A 47 -10.75 8.48 4.48
C TYR A 47 -10.22 8.51 3.05
N ILE A 48 -11.07 8.84 2.08
CA ILE A 48 -10.67 9.00 0.67
C ILE A 48 -9.62 10.10 0.52
N ASN A 49 -9.83 11.25 1.16
CA ASN A 49 -8.89 12.37 1.10
C ASN A 49 -7.57 12.01 1.80
N LYS A 50 -7.63 11.31 2.94
CA LYS A 50 -6.44 10.87 3.65
C LYS A 50 -5.63 9.86 2.85
N TYR A 51 -6.29 8.89 2.21
CA TYR A 51 -5.64 7.96 1.30
C TYR A 51 -4.94 8.69 0.14
N LYS A 52 -5.59 9.67 -0.50
CA LYS A 52 -4.97 10.47 -1.58
C LYS A 52 -3.75 11.26 -1.12
N GLU A 53 -3.78 11.80 0.10
CA GLU A 53 -2.64 12.48 0.72
C GLU A 53 -1.45 11.52 0.88
N ILE A 54 -1.70 10.33 1.44
CA ILE A 54 -0.68 9.31 1.66
C ILE A 54 -0.13 8.78 0.33
N LEU A 55 -1.00 8.46 -0.63
CA LEU A 55 -0.59 8.05 -1.98
C LEU A 55 0.34 9.09 -2.61
N SER A 56 -0.02 10.37 -2.53
CA SER A 56 0.81 11.45 -3.07
C SER A 56 2.19 11.51 -2.39
N LYS A 57 2.26 11.34 -1.07
CA LYS A 57 3.52 11.30 -0.31
C LYS A 57 4.41 10.14 -0.77
N VAL A 58 3.85 8.94 -0.92
CA VAL A 58 4.59 7.76 -1.39
C VAL A 58 5.07 7.96 -2.83
N MET A 59 4.22 8.46 -3.74
CA MET A 59 4.64 8.72 -5.13
C MET A 59 5.71 9.81 -5.25
N VAL A 60 5.78 10.75 -4.32
CA VAL A 60 6.90 11.71 -4.25
C VAL A 60 8.16 11.02 -3.74
N SER A 61 8.07 10.12 -2.75
CA SER A 61 9.25 9.43 -2.18
C SER A 61 9.95 8.54 -3.21
N THR A 62 9.20 7.93 -4.15
CA THR A 62 9.76 7.10 -5.23
C THR A 62 10.60 7.88 -6.24
N LYS A 63 10.53 9.22 -6.28
CA LYS A 63 11.36 10.03 -7.18
C LYS A 63 12.86 9.95 -6.88
N ASN A 64 13.21 9.54 -5.66
CA ASN A 64 14.60 9.38 -5.23
C ASN A 64 15.14 7.97 -5.45
N GLY A 65 14.42 7.13 -6.21
CA GLY A 65 14.72 5.72 -6.41
C GLY A 65 13.82 4.81 -5.58
N TRP A 66 14.09 3.52 -5.66
CA TRP A 66 13.28 2.46 -5.07
C TRP A 66 13.90 1.97 -3.77
N LEU A 67 13.11 1.95 -2.71
CA LEU A 67 13.53 1.43 -1.42
C LEU A 67 12.96 0.02 -1.24
N CYS A 68 13.79 -0.99 -1.48
CA CYS A 68 13.40 -2.37 -1.23
C CYS A 68 13.30 -2.65 0.28
N GLY A 69 12.40 -3.55 0.68
CA GLY A 69 12.21 -4.02 2.06
C GLY A 69 13.25 -5.06 2.49
N THR A 70 14.51 -4.82 2.14
CA THR A 70 15.65 -5.68 2.48
C THR A 70 16.61 -4.92 3.39
N PRO A 71 17.51 -5.61 4.11
CA PRO A 71 18.60 -4.93 4.81
C PRO A 71 19.34 -3.98 3.87
N LEU A 72 19.58 -2.74 4.34
CA LEU A 72 20.24 -1.68 3.59
C LEU A 72 19.53 -1.24 2.29
N ASN A 73 18.25 -1.60 2.10
CA ASN A 73 17.42 -1.24 0.95
C ASN A 73 18.00 -1.66 -0.41
N ILE A 74 18.82 -2.72 -0.42
CA ILE A 74 19.44 -3.26 -1.64
C ILE A 74 18.35 -3.68 -2.63
N GLU A 75 18.47 -3.22 -3.88
CA GLU A 75 17.54 -3.61 -4.93
C GLU A 75 17.58 -5.13 -5.16
N THR A 76 16.42 -5.76 -5.09
CA THR A 76 16.26 -7.19 -5.36
C THR A 76 15.04 -7.41 -6.26
N PRO A 77 15.02 -8.47 -7.08
CA PRO A 77 13.90 -8.73 -8.00
C PRO A 77 12.67 -9.34 -7.30
N GLY A 78 12.64 -9.44 -5.96
CA GLY A 78 11.60 -10.15 -5.23
C GLY A 78 10.21 -9.50 -5.28
N LEU A 79 9.15 -10.32 -5.18
CA LEU A 79 7.77 -9.82 -5.13
C LEU A 79 7.45 -9.16 -3.77
N MET A 80 7.88 -9.75 -2.67
CA MET A 80 7.44 -9.27 -1.35
C MET A 80 8.28 -8.10 -0.83
N THR A 81 9.58 -8.14 -1.10
CA THR A 81 10.56 -7.18 -0.55
C THR A 81 11.28 -6.38 -1.63
N GLY A 82 11.03 -6.62 -2.92
CA GLY A 82 11.84 -6.13 -4.02
C GLY A 82 11.08 -5.34 -5.09
N LEU A 83 11.79 -5.05 -6.18
CA LEU A 83 11.34 -4.24 -7.32
C LEU A 83 10.09 -4.81 -8.01
N ALA A 84 9.98 -6.14 -8.11
CA ALA A 84 8.80 -6.76 -8.69
C ALA A 84 7.54 -6.44 -7.87
N GLY A 85 7.67 -6.42 -6.54
CA GLY A 85 6.61 -5.99 -5.63
C GLY A 85 6.21 -4.54 -5.78
N ILE A 86 7.20 -3.66 -5.86
CA ILE A 86 6.98 -2.23 -6.05
C ILE A 86 6.23 -1.96 -7.36
N GLY A 87 6.69 -2.57 -8.45
CA GLY A 87 6.03 -2.48 -9.76
C GLY A 87 4.61 -3.05 -9.73
N TYR A 88 4.41 -4.20 -9.08
CA TYR A 88 3.09 -4.80 -8.90
C TYR A 88 2.15 -3.87 -8.12
N GLY A 89 2.61 -3.32 -7.00
CA GLY A 89 1.87 -2.37 -6.18
C GLY A 89 1.44 -1.13 -6.97
N MET A 90 2.33 -0.56 -7.78
CA MET A 90 1.97 0.55 -8.67
C MET A 90 0.86 0.19 -9.67
N LEU A 91 1.00 -0.97 -10.33
CA LEU A 91 0.01 -1.44 -11.28
C LEU A 91 -1.34 -1.70 -10.61
N ARG A 92 -1.34 -2.28 -9.40
CA ARG A 92 -2.52 -2.48 -8.56
C ARG A 92 -3.25 -1.16 -8.26
N LEU A 93 -2.52 -0.14 -7.81
CA LEU A 93 -3.12 1.15 -7.45
C LEU A 93 -3.64 1.92 -8.68
N PHE A 94 -3.01 1.73 -9.85
CA PHE A 94 -3.40 2.40 -11.08
C PHE A 94 -4.58 1.71 -11.79
N ALA A 95 -4.62 0.38 -11.77
CA ALA A 95 -5.63 -0.41 -12.46
C ALA A 95 -6.17 -1.53 -11.55
N PRO A 96 -6.86 -1.19 -10.45
CA PRO A 96 -7.33 -2.17 -9.47
C PRO A 96 -8.32 -3.18 -10.07
N ASP A 97 -9.05 -2.81 -11.12
CA ASP A 97 -9.97 -3.73 -11.82
C ASP A 97 -9.25 -4.78 -12.70
N LYS A 98 -7.95 -4.61 -12.95
CA LYS A 98 -7.14 -5.50 -13.82
C LYS A 98 -6.05 -6.24 -13.07
N VAL A 99 -5.57 -5.65 -11.98
CA VAL A 99 -4.47 -6.17 -11.18
C VAL A 99 -5.03 -6.42 -9.79
N PRO A 100 -5.22 -7.70 -9.39
CA PRO A 100 -5.82 -8.05 -8.11
C PRO A 100 -4.88 -7.69 -6.95
N SER A 101 -5.39 -7.70 -5.72
CA SER A 101 -4.50 -7.70 -4.56
C SER A 101 -3.93 -9.09 -4.36
N VAL A 102 -2.60 -9.22 -4.36
CA VAL A 102 -1.92 -10.45 -3.91
C VAL A 102 -1.86 -10.56 -2.40
N LEU A 103 -2.17 -9.48 -1.68
CA LEU A 103 -2.09 -9.41 -0.22
C LEU A 103 -3.41 -9.82 0.45
N SER A 104 -4.55 -9.65 -0.23
CA SER A 104 -5.84 -10.13 0.26
C SER A 104 -5.94 -11.66 0.26
N LEU A 105 -5.09 -12.33 -0.55
CA LEU A 105 -5.11 -13.79 -0.75
C LEU A 105 -6.52 -14.31 -1.15
N GLU A 106 -7.33 -13.44 -1.75
CA GLU A 106 -8.66 -13.78 -2.23
C GLU A 106 -8.56 -14.56 -3.54
N PHE A 107 -9.53 -15.44 -3.77
CA PHE A 107 -9.67 -16.10 -5.05
C PHE A 107 -10.22 -15.10 -6.07
N VAL A 108 -9.47 -14.89 -7.15
CA VAL A 108 -9.96 -14.14 -8.30
C VAL A 108 -10.95 -15.03 -9.04
N SER A 109 -12.25 -14.74 -8.88
CA SER A 109 -13.35 -15.44 -9.57
C SER A 109 -13.69 -14.81 -10.90
#